data_AF-A0A966Z8H2-F1
#
_entry.id   AF-A0A966Z8H2-F1
#
_cell.length_a   1.000
_cell.length_b   1.000
_cell.length_c   1.000
_cell.angle_alpha   90.00
_cell.angle_beta   90.00
_cell.angle_gamma   90.00
#
_symmetry.space_group_name_H-M   'P 1'
#
loop_
_entity.id
_entity.type
_entity.pdbx_description
1 polymer ?
#
loop_
_entity_poly.entity_id
_entity_poly.type
_entity_poly.pdbx_seq_one_letter_code
_entity_poly.pdbx_strand_id
1 'polypeptide(L)'
;SLEGVWIQGSPEGPVNPAILVDSGSPALTQIRVTGAGTGIEVRGDAAPTIRDSRITSNLGPGVDIGAGSHPILSGNLIAANGAGVPGSLRPGVEVRDQANPILKDNAIIDNAAEPVWIHSRTYQAEKLDENFFGGLPAKKAIRLLELPPVAIQAPAPHVVRPGTARP
;
A
#
# COMPACT_ATOMS: atom_id res chain seq x y z
N SER A 1 3.80 -18.95 -4.59
CA SER A 1 4.53 -17.85 -5.24
C SER A 1 3.83 -17.51 -6.53
N LEU A 2 4.07 -16.31 -7.05
CA LEU A 2 3.62 -15.86 -8.37
C LEU A 2 4.83 -15.27 -9.09
N GLU A 3 5.13 -15.77 -10.29
CA GLU A 3 6.34 -15.39 -11.01
C GLU A 3 6.06 -15.14 -12.48
N GLY A 4 6.62 -14.06 -13.03
CA GLY A 4 6.55 -13.78 -14.47
C GLY A 4 5.16 -13.42 -15.00
N VAL A 5 4.19 -13.17 -14.12
CA VAL A 5 2.79 -12.90 -14.51
C VAL A 5 2.58 -11.44 -14.86
N TRP A 6 1.86 -11.21 -15.97
CA TRP A 6 1.56 -9.87 -16.48
C TRP A 6 0.05 -9.62 -16.42
N ILE A 7 -0.34 -8.49 -15.83
CA ILE A 7 -1.72 -8.07 -15.64
C ILE A 7 -1.86 -6.67 -16.24
N GLN A 8 -2.82 -6.52 -17.13
CA GLN A 8 -3.11 -5.27 -17.82
C GLN A 8 -4.59 -4.93 -17.68
N GLY A 9 -4.88 -3.84 -16.97
CA GLY A 9 -6.19 -3.18 -16.96
C GLY A 9 -6.26 -2.06 -17.99
N SER A 10 -7.39 -1.35 -18.00
CA SER A 10 -7.60 -0.14 -18.81
C SER A 10 -8.33 0.95 -18.00
N PRO A 11 -8.23 2.24 -18.40
CA PRO A 11 -8.99 3.32 -17.78
C PRO A 11 -10.51 3.11 -17.75
N GLU A 12 -11.07 2.49 -18.79
CA GLU A 12 -12.52 2.27 -18.96
C GLU A 12 -13.04 1.06 -18.17
N GLY A 13 -12.14 0.17 -17.73
CA GLY A 13 -12.47 -1.07 -17.05
C GLY A 13 -11.29 -1.56 -16.20
N PRO A 14 -10.89 -0.79 -15.17
CA PRO A 14 -9.70 -1.13 -14.40
C PRO A 14 -9.94 -2.41 -13.59
N VAL A 15 -8.98 -3.32 -13.64
CA VAL A 15 -8.88 -4.38 -12.63
C VAL A 15 -8.52 -3.71 -11.31
N ASN A 16 -9.24 -3.97 -10.23
CA ASN A 16 -9.03 -3.26 -8.98
C ASN A 16 -9.28 -4.13 -7.72
N PRO A 17 -8.24 -4.44 -6.94
CA PRO A 17 -6.81 -4.31 -7.28
C PRO A 17 -6.40 -5.32 -8.38
N ALA A 18 -5.27 -5.10 -9.06
CA ALA A 18 -4.75 -6.11 -9.99
C ALA A 18 -4.23 -7.36 -9.27
N ILE A 19 -3.57 -7.20 -8.12
CA ILE A 19 -3.19 -8.30 -7.22
C ILE A 19 -3.62 -7.94 -5.80
N LEU A 20 -4.36 -8.85 -5.16
CA LEU A 20 -4.70 -8.77 -3.73
C LEU A 20 -3.93 -9.85 -2.96
N VAL A 21 -3.21 -9.45 -1.91
CA VAL A 21 -2.64 -10.36 -0.90
C VAL A 21 -3.35 -10.10 0.42
N ASP A 22 -4.32 -10.95 0.75
CA ASP A 22 -5.17 -10.76 1.93
C ASP A 22 -4.64 -11.46 3.20
N SER A 23 -3.75 -12.45 3.04
CA SER A 23 -3.08 -13.14 4.14
C SER A 23 -1.81 -13.87 3.67
N GLY A 24 -0.96 -14.25 4.62
CA GLY A 24 0.24 -15.06 4.38
C GLY A 24 1.43 -14.29 3.78
N SER A 25 2.44 -15.03 3.31
CA SER A 25 3.73 -14.47 2.89
C SER A 25 4.17 -14.95 1.50
N PRO A 26 3.36 -14.76 0.43
CA PRO A 26 3.75 -15.21 -0.89
C PRO A 26 4.92 -14.38 -1.45
N ALA A 27 5.79 -15.04 -2.23
CA ALA A 27 6.74 -14.34 -3.10
C ALA A 27 6.06 -13.98 -4.43
N LEU A 28 6.10 -12.70 -4.79
CA LEU A 28 5.68 -12.14 -6.08
C LEU A 28 6.95 -11.62 -6.79
N THR A 29 7.33 -12.22 -7.91
CA THR A 29 8.62 -11.91 -8.55
C THR A 29 8.46 -11.74 -10.05
N GLN A 30 9.16 -10.77 -10.64
CA GLN A 30 9.09 -10.48 -12.09
C GLN A 30 7.66 -10.26 -12.62
N ILE A 31 6.76 -9.75 -11.78
CA ILE A 31 5.40 -9.44 -12.22
C ILE A 31 5.38 -8.10 -12.95
N ARG A 32 4.38 -7.93 -13.83
CA ARG A 32 4.08 -6.67 -14.50
C ARG A 32 2.63 -6.30 -14.27
N VAL A 33 2.37 -5.11 -13.78
CA VAL A 33 1.01 -4.62 -13.51
C VAL A 33 0.85 -3.23 -14.10
N THR A 34 -0.14 -3.06 -14.98
CA THR A 34 -0.45 -1.76 -15.60
C THR A 34 -1.93 -1.49 -15.71
N GLY A 35 -2.34 -0.22 -15.71
CA GLY A 35 -3.73 0.19 -15.98
C GLY A 35 -4.75 -0.29 -14.94
N ALA A 36 -4.30 -0.76 -13.77
CA ALA A 36 -5.17 -1.19 -12.69
C ALA A 36 -5.71 0.02 -11.89
N GLY A 37 -6.76 -0.20 -11.09
CA GLY A 37 -7.18 0.75 -10.06
C GLY A 37 -6.07 0.93 -9.03
N THR A 38 -5.82 -0.10 -8.22
CA THR A 38 -4.57 -0.24 -7.45
C THR A 38 -3.75 -1.36 -8.06
N GLY A 39 -2.44 -1.15 -8.21
CA GLY A 39 -1.56 -2.17 -8.79
C GLY A 39 -1.49 -3.43 -7.92
N ILE A 40 -1.02 -3.28 -6.68
CA ILE A 40 -0.97 -4.36 -5.69
C ILE A 40 -1.56 -3.84 -4.38
N GLU A 41 -2.49 -4.58 -3.80
CA GLU A 41 -3.04 -4.29 -2.47
C GLU A 41 -2.67 -5.41 -1.50
N VAL A 42 -2.12 -5.03 -0.34
CA VAL A 42 -1.73 -5.93 0.75
C VAL A 42 -2.61 -5.61 1.95
N ARG A 43 -3.24 -6.61 2.58
CA ARG A 43 -4.17 -6.40 3.71
C ARG A 43 -3.80 -7.24 4.93
N GLY A 44 -4.43 -6.89 6.05
CA GLY A 44 -4.32 -7.65 7.29
C GLY A 44 -2.88 -7.83 7.75
N ASP A 45 -2.56 -9.03 8.22
CA ASP A 45 -1.22 -9.43 8.67
C ASP A 45 -0.34 -9.97 7.53
N ALA A 46 -0.73 -9.75 6.26
CA ALA A 46 0.02 -10.28 5.13
C ALA A 46 1.44 -9.69 5.07
N ALA A 47 2.39 -10.55 4.72
CA ALA A 47 3.81 -10.22 4.61
C ALA A 47 4.41 -10.76 3.30
N PRO A 48 3.89 -10.35 2.12
CA PRO A 48 4.44 -10.79 0.84
C PRO A 48 5.84 -10.20 0.61
N THR A 49 6.63 -10.91 -0.17
CA THR A 49 7.88 -10.40 -0.73
C THR A 49 7.68 -10.09 -2.20
N ILE A 50 7.82 -8.82 -2.60
CA ILE A 50 7.62 -8.33 -3.97
C ILE A 50 8.97 -7.93 -4.54
N ARG A 51 9.40 -8.59 -5.61
CA ARG A 51 10.76 -8.45 -6.13
C ARG A 51 10.84 -8.30 -7.64
N ASP A 52 11.81 -7.51 -8.10
CA ASP A 52 12.21 -7.43 -9.52
C ASP A 52 11.03 -7.18 -10.48
N SER A 53 10.02 -6.46 -9.99
CA SER A 53 8.72 -6.31 -10.64
C SER A 53 8.50 -4.90 -11.16
N ARG A 54 7.57 -4.76 -12.11
CA ARG A 54 7.19 -3.47 -12.71
C ARG A 54 5.72 -3.18 -12.42
N ILE A 55 5.47 -2.20 -11.57
CA ILE A 55 4.14 -1.76 -11.17
C ILE A 55 3.97 -0.33 -11.67
N THR A 56 3.38 -0.18 -12.86
CA THR A 56 3.47 1.07 -13.60
C THR A 56 2.15 1.49 -14.23
N SER A 57 1.91 2.79 -14.34
CA SER A 57 0.74 3.32 -15.07
C SER A 57 -0.60 2.82 -14.53
N ASN A 58 -0.71 2.62 -13.22
CA ASN A 58 -1.97 2.34 -12.55
C ASN A 58 -2.70 3.65 -12.21
N LEU A 59 -4.03 3.62 -12.18
CA LEU A 59 -4.89 4.79 -11.99
C LEU A 59 -4.79 5.34 -10.56
N GLY A 60 -4.69 4.47 -9.57
CA GLY A 60 -4.46 4.76 -8.15
C GLY A 60 -3.02 4.45 -7.75
N PRO A 61 -2.76 4.15 -6.46
CA PRO A 61 -1.42 3.80 -6.02
C PRO A 61 -0.84 2.61 -6.77
N GLY A 62 0.48 2.59 -6.94
CA GLY A 62 1.18 1.41 -7.43
C GLY A 62 1.02 0.26 -6.44
N VAL A 63 1.36 0.49 -5.18
CA VAL A 63 1.19 -0.47 -4.08
C VAL A 63 0.48 0.20 -2.90
N ASP A 64 -0.65 -0.37 -2.46
CA ASP A 64 -1.34 0.02 -1.22
C ASP A 64 -1.06 -1.03 -0.13
N ILE A 65 -0.39 -0.60 0.93
CA ILE A 65 0.06 -1.41 2.05
C ILE A 65 -0.90 -1.17 3.21
N GLY A 66 -1.88 -2.06 3.34
CA GLY A 66 -2.96 -2.00 4.32
C GLY A 66 -2.50 -2.10 5.76
N ALA A 67 -3.38 -1.71 6.68
CA ALA A 67 -3.07 -1.62 8.10
C ALA A 67 -2.64 -2.98 8.68
N GLY A 68 -1.59 -2.97 9.50
CA GLY A 68 -1.03 -4.18 10.12
C GLY A 68 -0.16 -5.05 9.21
N SER A 69 -0.04 -4.73 7.92
CA SER A 69 0.73 -5.56 6.98
C SER A 69 2.23 -5.26 7.04
N HIS A 70 3.04 -6.25 6.66
CA HIS A 70 4.50 -6.22 6.81
C HIS A 70 5.24 -6.69 5.53
N PRO A 71 4.95 -6.13 4.34
CA PRO A 71 5.56 -6.58 3.10
C PRO A 71 7.02 -6.15 2.97
N ILE A 72 7.78 -6.89 2.14
CA ILE A 72 9.12 -6.53 1.72
C ILE A 72 9.11 -6.27 0.22
N LEU A 73 9.45 -5.05 -0.20
CA LEU A 73 9.58 -4.67 -1.61
C LEU A 73 11.06 -4.45 -1.91
N SER A 74 11.61 -5.16 -2.89
CA SER A 74 12.98 -4.90 -3.35
C SER A 74 13.22 -5.02 -4.84
N GLY A 75 14.07 -4.15 -5.40
CA GLY A 75 14.42 -4.20 -6.83
C GLY A 75 13.26 -3.88 -7.78
N ASN A 76 12.18 -3.27 -7.30
CA ASN A 76 11.00 -3.00 -8.12
C ASN A 76 11.10 -1.63 -8.80
N LEU A 77 10.45 -1.51 -9.96
CA LEU A 77 10.11 -0.24 -10.58
C LEU A 77 8.63 0.07 -10.29
N ILE A 78 8.38 1.16 -9.56
CA ILE A 78 7.04 1.64 -9.20
C ILE A 78 6.89 3.06 -9.74
N ALA A 79 6.30 3.18 -10.94
CA ALA A 79 6.35 4.44 -11.67
C ALA A 79 5.08 4.83 -12.43
N ALA A 80 4.86 6.13 -12.63
CA ALA A 80 3.72 6.65 -13.39
C ALA A 80 2.34 6.22 -12.86
N ASN A 81 2.23 5.90 -11.57
CA ASN A 81 0.96 5.54 -10.95
C ASN A 81 0.23 6.77 -10.41
N GLY A 82 -1.09 6.67 -10.24
CA GLY A 82 -1.87 7.57 -9.40
C GLY A 82 -2.49 8.78 -10.08
N ALA A 83 -2.48 8.82 -11.42
CA ALA A 83 -3.03 9.94 -12.20
C ALA A 83 -4.48 9.70 -12.68
N GLY A 84 -5.15 8.65 -12.21
CA GLY A 84 -6.43 8.19 -12.76
C GLY A 84 -7.64 9.05 -12.38
N VAL A 85 -7.56 9.81 -11.29
CA VAL A 85 -8.64 10.71 -10.84
C VAL A 85 -8.15 12.16 -10.87
N PRO A 86 -8.70 13.02 -11.74
CA PRO A 86 -8.35 14.44 -11.78
C PRO A 86 -8.51 15.11 -10.41
N GLY A 87 -7.49 15.83 -9.96
CA GLY A 87 -7.49 16.51 -8.66
C GLY A 87 -7.31 15.60 -7.44
N SER A 88 -7.19 14.27 -7.62
CA SER A 88 -6.97 13.31 -6.55
C SER A 88 -5.78 12.41 -6.88
N LEU A 89 -4.58 13.01 -6.86
CA LEU A 89 -3.33 12.31 -7.16
C LEU A 89 -3.04 11.25 -6.10
N ARG A 90 -2.31 10.19 -6.48
CA ARG A 90 -1.90 9.11 -5.59
C ARG A 90 -0.39 8.84 -5.68
N PRO A 91 0.22 8.32 -4.61
CA PRO A 91 1.64 8.03 -4.56
C PRO A 91 2.00 6.75 -5.31
N GLY A 92 3.30 6.47 -5.43
CA GLY A 92 3.76 5.16 -5.89
C GLY A 92 3.46 4.06 -4.87
N VAL A 93 3.79 4.32 -3.61
CA VAL A 93 3.51 3.43 -2.47
C VAL A 93 2.71 4.18 -1.41
N GLU A 94 1.57 3.63 -1.00
CA GLU A 94 0.76 4.16 0.09
C GLU A 94 0.82 3.19 1.28
N VAL A 95 1.21 3.69 2.46
CA VAL A 95 1.37 2.89 3.69
C VAL A 95 0.30 3.31 4.69
N ARG A 96 -0.58 2.39 5.09
CA ARG A 96 -1.64 2.63 6.07
C ARG A 96 -1.14 2.48 7.51
N ASP A 97 -1.97 2.88 8.47
CA ASP A 97 -1.61 2.88 9.89
C ASP A 97 -1.16 1.51 10.38
N GLN A 98 -0.19 1.48 11.30
CA GLN A 98 0.41 0.28 11.88
C GLN A 98 1.07 -0.70 10.89
N ALA A 99 1.07 -0.43 9.59
CA ALA A 99 1.87 -1.19 8.64
C ALA A 99 3.37 -0.98 8.91
N ASN A 100 4.16 -2.00 8.65
CA ASN A 100 5.61 -1.99 8.88
C ASN A 100 6.34 -2.60 7.69
N PRO A 101 6.33 -1.93 6.52
CA PRO A 101 6.99 -2.41 5.32
C PRO A 101 8.50 -2.20 5.37
N ILE A 102 9.21 -2.96 4.53
CA ILE A 102 10.60 -2.71 4.16
C ILE A 102 10.64 -2.45 2.66
N LEU A 103 11.18 -1.29 2.27
CA LEU A 103 11.40 -0.88 0.89
C LEU A 103 12.91 -0.71 0.69
N LYS A 104 13.54 -1.54 -0.14
CA LYS A 104 14.98 -1.45 -0.44
C LYS A 104 15.26 -1.61 -1.93
N ASP A 105 16.17 -0.81 -2.48
CA ASP A 105 16.62 -0.87 -3.87
C ASP A 105 15.49 -0.77 -4.91
N ASN A 106 14.39 -0.10 -4.57
CA ASN A 106 13.31 0.17 -5.53
C ASN A 106 13.55 1.51 -6.23
N ALA A 107 13.12 1.62 -7.48
CA ALA A 107 12.95 2.89 -8.17
C ALA A 107 11.47 3.31 -8.06
N ILE A 108 11.19 4.36 -7.28
CA ILE A 108 9.84 4.86 -7.04
C ILE A 108 9.77 6.29 -7.57
N ILE A 109 9.35 6.44 -8.83
CA ILE A 109 9.57 7.65 -9.63
C ILE A 109 8.34 8.01 -10.46
N ASP A 110 8.23 9.28 -10.87
CA ASP A 110 7.22 9.76 -11.83
C ASP A 110 5.76 9.42 -11.47
N ASN A 111 5.47 9.09 -10.21
CA ASN A 111 4.10 8.91 -9.74
C ASN A 111 3.41 10.29 -9.65
N ALA A 112 2.09 10.29 -9.70
CA ALA A 112 1.31 11.53 -9.81
C ALA A 112 1.44 12.40 -8.56
N ALA A 113 1.63 11.79 -7.39
CA ALA A 113 1.98 12.47 -6.14
C ALA A 113 3.43 12.12 -5.71
N GLU A 114 3.76 12.34 -4.45
CA GLU A 114 5.04 11.96 -3.87
C GLU A 114 5.28 10.43 -4.01
N PRO A 115 6.55 9.98 -4.11
CA PRO A 115 6.87 8.56 -4.22
C PRO A 115 6.22 7.67 -3.15
N VAL A 116 6.24 8.11 -1.89
CA VAL A 116 5.68 7.34 -0.77
C VAL A 116 4.83 8.23 0.12
N TRP A 117 3.62 7.78 0.46
CA TRP A 117 2.81 8.34 1.54
C TRP A 117 2.76 7.37 2.71
N ILE A 118 2.87 7.91 3.93
CA ILE A 118 2.76 7.13 5.16
C ILE A 118 1.68 7.75 6.03
N HIS A 119 0.57 7.04 6.18
CA HIS A 119 -0.51 7.32 7.12
C HIS A 119 -0.22 6.62 8.45
N SER A 120 0.96 6.87 9.01
CA SER A 120 1.40 6.31 10.28
C SER A 120 2.19 7.36 11.03
N ARG A 121 2.17 7.25 12.35
CA ARG A 121 3.03 8.07 13.22
C ARG A 121 4.47 7.57 13.24
N THR A 122 4.73 6.41 12.65
CA THR A 122 6.05 5.76 12.66
C THR A 122 6.67 5.80 11.28
N TYR A 123 7.88 6.35 11.22
CA TYR A 123 8.76 6.35 10.06
C TYR A 123 10.12 5.82 10.53
N GLN A 124 10.61 4.80 9.83
CA GLN A 124 11.87 4.10 10.14
C GLN A 124 12.77 4.23 8.90
N ALA A 125 13.70 5.18 8.94
CA ALA A 125 14.55 5.54 7.80
C ALA A 125 15.32 4.32 7.25
N GLU A 126 15.84 3.47 8.13
CA GLU A 126 16.58 2.24 7.81
C GLU A 126 15.76 1.21 7.01
N LYS A 127 14.42 1.33 7.02
CA LYS A 127 13.52 0.46 6.26
C LYS A 127 13.07 1.04 4.93
N LEU A 128 13.22 2.35 4.72
CA LEU A 128 12.49 3.07 3.65
C LEU A 128 13.38 3.98 2.80
N ASP A 129 14.55 4.40 3.30
CA ASP A 129 15.36 5.43 2.63
C ASP A 129 16.25 4.88 1.52
N GLU A 130 16.57 3.59 1.57
CA GLU A 130 17.43 2.89 0.61
C GLU A 130 16.68 2.64 -0.71
N ASN A 131 16.22 3.68 -1.39
CA ASN A 131 15.51 3.62 -2.66
C ASN A 131 15.90 4.79 -3.56
N PHE A 132 15.66 4.63 -4.87
CA PHE A 132 15.83 5.70 -5.85
C PHE A 132 14.52 6.45 -6.07
N PHE A 133 14.47 7.70 -5.64
CA PHE A 133 13.30 8.59 -5.75
C PHE A 133 13.46 9.65 -6.85
N GLY A 134 14.11 9.31 -7.97
CA GLY A 134 14.30 10.25 -9.08
C GLY A 134 15.25 11.42 -8.75
N GLY A 135 16.24 11.16 -7.89
CA GLY A 135 17.17 12.18 -7.40
C GLY A 135 16.69 12.98 -6.18
N LEU A 136 15.45 12.75 -5.71
CA LEU A 136 14.99 13.34 -4.45
C LEU A 136 15.61 12.61 -3.24
N PRO A 137 16.01 13.33 -2.18
CA PRO A 137 16.32 12.69 -0.90
C PRO A 137 15.04 12.13 -0.27
N ALA A 138 15.15 11.05 0.49
CA ALA A 138 14.01 10.36 1.12
C ALA A 138 13.09 11.31 1.92
N LYS A 139 13.65 12.26 2.67
CA LYS A 139 12.90 13.27 3.44
C LYS A 139 11.98 14.17 2.60
N LYS A 140 12.22 14.28 1.29
CA LYS A 140 11.34 15.00 0.34
C LYS A 140 10.42 14.06 -0.43
N ALA A 141 10.86 12.81 -0.63
CA ALA A 141 10.12 11.80 -1.38
C ALA A 141 9.03 11.09 -0.54
N ILE A 142 9.23 11.04 0.78
CA ILE A 142 8.34 10.38 1.73
C ILE A 142 7.53 11.44 2.45
N ARG A 143 6.21 11.42 2.21
CA ARG A 143 5.26 12.30 2.88
C ARG A 143 4.61 11.58 4.05
N LEU A 144 4.81 12.11 5.25
CA LEU A 144 4.07 11.68 6.43
C LEU A 144 2.73 12.42 6.47
N LEU A 145 1.65 11.66 6.57
CA LEU A 145 0.28 12.17 6.66
C LEU A 145 -0.22 11.96 8.09
N GLU A 146 -0.73 13.03 8.70
CA GLU A 146 -1.28 12.96 10.05
C GLU A 146 -2.54 12.09 10.05
N LEU A 147 -2.57 11.11 10.94
CA LEU A 147 -3.79 10.38 11.25
C LEU A 147 -4.70 11.25 12.12
N PRO A 148 -6.02 11.29 11.84
CA PRO A 148 -6.95 11.95 12.75
C PRO A 148 -6.86 11.31 14.14
N PRO A 149 -7.17 12.06 15.22
CA PRO A 149 -7.24 11.50 16.56
C PRO A 149 -8.17 10.28 16.57
N VAL A 150 -7.71 9.17 17.16
CA VAL A 150 -8.57 7.99 17.35
C VAL A 150 -9.75 8.42 18.20
N ALA A 151 -10.95 8.41 17.62
CA ALA A 151 -12.16 8.64 18.39
C ALA A 151 -12.25 7.50 19.42
N ILE A 152 -12.18 7.85 20.70
CA ILE A 152 -12.43 6.89 21.78
C ILE A 152 -13.90 6.47 21.62
N GLN A 153 -14.15 5.31 21.02
CA GLN A 153 -15.47 4.69 21.10
C GLN A 153 -15.70 4.38 22.58
N ALA A 154 -16.63 5.13 23.19
CA ALA A 154 -17.10 4.80 24.52
C ALA A 154 -17.55 3.32 24.50
N PRO A 155 -17.16 2.50 25.51
CA PRO A 155 -17.62 1.13 25.56
C PRO A 155 -19.15 1.12 25.50
N ALA A 156 -19.70 0.28 24.63
CA ALA A 156 -21.14 0.11 24.54
C ALA A 156 -21.70 -0.17 25.95
N PRO A 157 -22.76 0.52 26.39
CA PRO A 157 -23.30 0.29 27.73
C PRO A 157 -23.63 -1.20 27.87
N HIS A 158 -23.12 -1.82 28.93
CA HIS A 158 -23.50 -3.18 29.28
C HIS A 158 -25.03 -3.25 29.44
N VAL A 159 -25.70 -3.83 28.45
CA VAL A 159 -27.14 -4.14 28.56
C VAL A 159 -27.27 -5.29 29.53
N VAL A 160 -27.49 -4.98 30.81
CA VAL A 160 -27.92 -5.94 31.81
C VAL A 160 -29.32 -6.42 31.41
N ARG A 161 -29.40 -7.65 30.88
CA ARG A 161 -30.69 -8.27 30.60
C ARG A 161 -31.35 -8.63 31.94
N PRO A 162 -32.58 -8.19 32.23
CA PRO A 162 -33.28 -8.65 33.41
C PRO A 162 -33.51 -10.15 33.31
N GLY A 163 -33.03 -10.90 34.31
CA GLY A 163 -33.25 -12.33 34.42
C GLY A 163 -34.75 -12.61 34.53
N THR A 164 -35.26 -13.49 33.68
CA THR A 164 -36.62 -14.01 33.80
C THR A 164 -36.70 -14.83 35.09
N ALA A 165 -37.38 -14.30 36.11
CA ALA A 165 -37.84 -15.12 37.23
C ALA A 165 -38.83 -16.15 36.67
N ARG A 166 -38.56 -17.45 36.91
CA ARG A 166 -39.56 -18.51 36.69
C ARG A 166 -40.39 -18.66 37.96
N PRO A 167 -41.71 -18.93 37.83
CA PRO A 167 -42.58 -19.26 38.96
C PRO A 167 -42.22 -20.59 39.61
#